data_AF-A0A536WV74-F1
#
_entry.id   AF-A0A536WV74-F1
#
_cell.length_a   1.000
_cell.length_b   1.000
_cell.length_c   1.000
_cell.angle_alpha   90.00
_cell.angle_beta   90.00
_cell.angle_gamma   90.00
#
_symmetry.space_group_name_H-M   'P 1'
#
loop_
_entity.id
_entity.type
_entity.pdbx_description
1 polymer ?
#
loop_
_entity_poly.entity_id
_entity_poly.type
_entity_poly.pdbx_seq_one_letter_code
_entity_poly.pdbx_strand_id
1 'polypeptide(L)'
;MLSLPGVAAFAFCGIAVLASSSAFGEQRTHTVTIEGMSFSPATLHVRRGDKVVWVNKDLVPHTVTASDKSFDSRNIPAGGSWSRTATRKGTTAYVCAYHPTMKGTLIVD
;
A
#
# COMPACT_ATOMS: atom_id res chain seq x y z
N MET A 1 19.03 -14.32 70.75
CA MET A 1 18.47 -14.98 69.55
C MET A 1 16.97 -14.80 69.57
N LEU A 2 16.43 -13.91 68.72
CA LEU A 2 15.13 -14.04 68.02
C LEU A 2 14.65 -12.68 67.49
N SER A 3 14.24 -12.74 66.22
CA SER A 3 13.42 -11.80 65.44
C SER A 3 14.10 -10.63 64.69
N LEU A 4 13.95 -10.75 63.37
CA LEU A 4 14.44 -9.96 62.23
C LEU A 4 13.53 -8.75 61.91
N PRO A 5 13.91 -7.87 60.95
CA PRO A 5 13.52 -6.47 60.88
C PRO A 5 12.23 -6.20 60.09
N GLY A 6 11.56 -5.09 60.43
CA GLY A 6 10.41 -4.57 59.71
C GLY A 6 10.78 -4.07 58.32
N VAL A 7 10.16 -4.64 57.30
CA VAL A 7 10.29 -4.24 55.89
C VAL A 7 9.32 -3.08 55.65
N ALA A 8 9.84 -1.88 55.43
CA ALA A 8 9.04 -0.75 54.99
C ALA A 8 8.73 -0.90 53.50
N ALA A 9 7.44 -1.05 53.18
CA ALA A 9 6.93 -1.10 51.82
C ALA A 9 7.08 0.27 51.15
N PHE A 10 7.96 0.38 50.16
CA PHE A 10 7.97 1.53 49.26
C PHE A 10 6.94 1.27 48.14
N ALA A 11 5.91 2.11 48.14
CA ALA A 11 4.83 2.09 47.17
C ALA A 11 5.40 2.37 45.76
N PHE A 12 5.21 1.41 44.85
CA PHE A 12 5.43 1.61 43.42
C PHE A 12 4.33 2.54 42.88
N CYS A 13 4.69 3.80 42.58
CA CYS A 13 3.86 4.67 41.77
C CYS A 13 3.98 4.19 40.31
N GLY A 14 3.07 3.31 39.89
CA GLY A 14 3.00 2.82 38.52
C GLY A 14 2.63 3.98 37.59
N ILE A 15 3.60 4.48 36.82
CA ILE A 15 3.33 5.35 35.68
C ILE A 15 2.66 4.49 34.62
N ALA A 16 1.33 4.59 34.51
CA ALA A 16 0.59 4.05 33.38
C ALA A 16 0.97 4.85 32.14
N VAL A 17 1.89 4.31 31.33
CA VAL A 17 2.17 4.83 29.99
C VAL A 17 0.96 4.49 29.12
N LEU A 18 0.10 5.48 28.89
CA LEU A 18 -0.97 5.38 27.90
C LEU A 18 -0.33 5.33 26.51
N ALA A 19 0.00 4.11 26.04
CA ALA A 19 0.36 3.88 24.66
C ALA A 19 -0.86 4.18 23.79
N SER A 20 -0.91 5.39 23.24
CA SER A 20 -1.85 5.75 22.20
C SER A 20 -1.43 5.03 20.92
N SER A 21 -1.96 3.83 20.71
CA SER A 21 -1.85 3.14 19.43
C SER A 21 -2.63 3.97 18.40
N SER A 22 -1.89 4.71 17.57
CA SER A 22 -2.47 5.39 16.41
C SER A 22 -3.28 4.37 15.61
N ALA A 23 -4.59 4.60 15.48
CA ALA A 23 -5.48 3.84 14.62
C ALA A 23 -5.23 4.21 13.14
N PHE A 24 -4.02 3.98 12.64
CA PHE A 24 -3.82 3.81 11.21
C PHE A 24 -4.11 2.34 10.91
N GLY A 25 -5.18 2.09 10.16
CA GLY A 25 -5.45 0.75 9.66
C GLY A 25 -4.22 0.19 8.96
N GLU A 26 -3.92 -1.08 9.21
CA GLU A 26 -2.80 -1.80 8.62
C GLU A 26 -2.72 -1.51 7.12
N GLN A 27 -1.60 -0.91 6.68
CA GLN A 27 -1.39 -0.55 5.28
C GLN A 27 -1.27 -1.83 4.47
N ARG A 28 -2.25 -2.11 3.60
CA ARG A 28 -2.26 -3.33 2.80
C ARG A 28 -1.50 -3.14 1.50
N THR A 29 -0.90 -4.22 1.02
CA THR A 29 -0.32 -4.27 -0.32
C THR A 29 -1.28 -5.00 -1.25
N HIS A 30 -1.59 -4.38 -2.38
CA HIS A 30 -2.42 -4.93 -3.45
C HIS A 30 -1.59 -5.10 -4.71
N THR A 31 -1.90 -6.12 -5.50
CA THR A 31 -1.17 -6.42 -6.74
C THR A 31 -2.10 -6.34 -7.94
N VAL A 32 -1.64 -5.67 -8.99
CA VAL A 32 -2.19 -5.72 -10.34
C VAL A 32 -1.19 -6.45 -11.23
N THR A 33 -1.58 -7.59 -11.79
CA THR A 33 -0.77 -8.32 -12.75
C THR A 33 -0.99 -7.72 -14.14
N ILE A 34 0.08 -7.52 -14.89
CA ILE A 34 0.05 -7.20 -16.32
C ILE A 34 0.41 -8.47 -17.07
N GLU A 35 -0.58 -9.09 -17.70
CA GLU A 35 -0.45 -10.37 -18.41
C GLU A 35 -1.52 -10.45 -19.51
N GLY A 36 -1.15 -11.00 -20.66
CA GLY A 36 -2.06 -11.11 -21.80
C GLY A 36 -2.50 -9.75 -22.34
N MET A 37 -1.61 -8.76 -22.34
CA MET A 37 -1.91 -7.39 -22.78
C MET A 37 -3.10 -6.78 -22.03
N SER A 38 -3.19 -7.03 -20.72
CA SER A 38 -4.28 -6.56 -19.87
C SER A 38 -3.82 -6.29 -18.44
N PHE A 39 -4.54 -5.42 -17.72
CA PHE A 39 -4.39 -5.23 -16.28
C PHE A 39 -5.36 -6.15 -15.53
N SER A 40 -4.88 -6.91 -14.55
CA SER A 40 -5.69 -7.83 -13.75
C SER A 40 -5.43 -7.64 -12.24
N PRO A 41 -6.41 -7.18 -11.45
CA PRO A 41 -7.76 -6.81 -11.88
C PRO A 41 -7.74 -5.51 -12.71
N ALA A 42 -8.71 -5.36 -13.61
CA ALA A 42 -8.87 -4.13 -14.41
C ALA A 42 -9.39 -2.96 -13.55
N THR A 43 -10.15 -3.24 -12.49
CA THR A 43 -10.57 -2.26 -11.49
C THR A 43 -10.08 -2.71 -10.12
N LEU A 44 -9.30 -1.86 -9.45
CA LEU A 44 -8.78 -2.12 -8.12
C LEU A 44 -9.36 -1.11 -7.12
N HIS A 45 -9.96 -1.61 -6.05
CA HIS A 45 -10.40 -0.82 -4.91
C HIS A 45 -9.40 -0.93 -3.77
N VAL A 46 -8.95 0.19 -3.22
CA VAL A 46 -8.00 0.25 -2.11
C VAL A 46 -8.38 1.34 -1.12
N ARG A 47 -7.82 1.29 0.08
CA ARG A 47 -7.96 2.37 1.07
C ARG A 47 -6.86 3.39 0.90
N ARG A 48 -7.11 4.63 1.28
CA ARG A 48 -6.04 5.63 1.41
C ARG A 48 -4.93 5.11 2.33
N GLY A 49 -3.69 5.10 1.83
CA GLY A 49 -2.49 4.59 2.48
C GLY A 49 -2.03 3.23 1.96
N ASP A 50 -2.91 2.45 1.32
CA ASP A 50 -2.52 1.16 0.77
C ASP A 50 -1.44 1.31 -0.31
N LYS A 51 -0.56 0.29 -0.40
CA LYS A 51 0.43 0.16 -1.47
C LYS A 51 -0.16 -0.64 -2.61
N VAL A 52 -0.01 -0.14 -3.84
CA VAL A 52 -0.38 -0.86 -5.06
C VAL A 52 0.87 -1.19 -5.85
N VAL A 53 1.00 -2.44 -6.28
CA VAL A 53 2.12 -2.96 -7.06
C VAL A 53 1.60 -3.49 -8.39
N TRP A 54 2.13 -2.99 -9.50
CA TRP A 54 1.91 -3.56 -10.83
C TRP A 54 3.08 -4.47 -11.17
N VAL A 55 2.81 -5.72 -11.54
CA VAL A 55 3.82 -6.73 -11.89
C VAL A 55 3.65 -7.10 -13.34
N ASN A 56 4.68 -6.86 -14.15
CA ASN A 56 4.67 -7.22 -15.55
C ASN A 56 5.10 -8.68 -15.75
N LYS A 57 4.17 -9.54 -16.14
CA LYS A 57 4.42 -10.94 -16.50
C LYS A 57 4.41 -11.17 -18.01
N ASP A 58 4.09 -10.15 -18.81
CA ASP A 58 4.25 -10.23 -20.26
C ASP A 58 5.73 -10.20 -20.67
N LEU A 59 6.00 -10.63 -21.90
CA LEU A 59 7.32 -10.61 -22.52
C LEU A 59 7.72 -9.23 -23.08
N VAL A 60 6.78 -8.27 -23.07
CA VAL A 60 6.97 -6.91 -23.60
C VAL A 60 6.87 -5.88 -22.47
N PRO A 61 7.54 -4.72 -22.60
CA PRO A 61 7.43 -3.66 -21.62
C PRO A 61 6.04 -3.01 -21.62
N HIS A 62 5.64 -2.50 -20.46
CA HIS A 62 4.36 -1.80 -20.27
C HIS A 62 4.54 -0.54 -19.42
N THR A 63 3.50 0.29 -19.36
CA THR A 63 3.40 1.41 -18.41
C THR A 63 2.06 1.37 -17.67
N VAL A 64 1.97 2.16 -16.61
CA VAL A 64 0.76 2.47 -15.85
C VAL A 64 0.69 3.99 -15.77
N THR A 65 -0.06 4.60 -16.67
CA THR A 65 -0.08 6.05 -16.88
C THR A 65 -1.50 6.57 -16.67
N ALA A 66 -1.70 7.40 -15.65
CA ALA A 66 -2.99 7.97 -15.30
C ALA A 66 -3.48 8.95 -16.36
N SER A 67 -4.75 8.85 -16.75
CA SER A 67 -5.35 9.75 -17.74
C SER A 67 -5.42 11.21 -17.25
N ASP A 68 -5.53 11.42 -15.94
CA ASP A 68 -5.51 12.73 -15.30
C ASP A 68 -4.09 13.26 -15.00
N LYS A 69 -3.05 12.54 -15.46
CA LYS A 69 -1.63 12.85 -15.24
C LYS A 69 -1.18 12.81 -13.77
N SER A 70 -1.98 12.22 -12.87
CA SER A 70 -1.64 12.11 -11.43
C SER A 70 -0.50 11.13 -11.13
N PHE A 71 -0.22 10.18 -12.02
CA PHE A 71 0.94 9.30 -11.94
C PHE A 71 1.36 8.75 -13.32
N ASP A 72 2.63 8.39 -13.42
CA ASP A 72 3.23 7.71 -14.57
C ASP A 72 4.34 6.77 -14.07
N SER A 73 4.19 5.47 -14.31
CA SER A 73 5.23 4.49 -13.96
C SER A 73 6.48 4.60 -14.82
N ARG A 74 6.38 5.24 -16.00
CA ARG A 74 7.31 5.08 -17.12
C ARG A 74 7.39 3.59 -17.50
N ASN A 75 8.53 3.17 -18.05
CA ASN A 75 8.76 1.80 -18.50
C ASN A 75 8.81 0.79 -17.32
N ILE A 76 7.96 -0.22 -17.38
CA ILE A 76 8.03 -1.45 -16.58
C ILE A 76 8.52 -2.57 -17.50
N PRO A 77 9.78 -3.03 -17.37
CA PRO A 77 10.32 -4.07 -18.24
C PRO A 77 9.59 -5.41 -18.02
N ALA A 78 9.76 -6.35 -18.95
CA ALA A 78 9.28 -7.73 -18.77
C ALA A 78 9.84 -8.33 -17.47
N GLY A 79 8.99 -8.99 -16.68
CA GLY A 79 9.34 -9.48 -15.34
C GLY A 79 9.51 -8.39 -14.27
N GLY A 80 9.40 -7.12 -14.65
CA GLY A 80 9.57 -5.97 -13.76
C GLY A 80 8.33 -5.65 -12.94
N SER A 81 8.46 -4.70 -12.02
CA SER A 81 7.33 -4.17 -11.26
C SER A 81 7.48 -2.68 -10.99
N TRP A 82 6.34 -2.04 -10.71
CA TRP A 82 6.27 -0.67 -10.25
C TRP A 82 5.27 -0.57 -9.11
N SER A 83 5.47 0.36 -8.17
CA SER A 83 4.54 0.51 -7.05
C SER A 83 4.33 1.96 -6.63
N ARG A 84 3.18 2.22 -6.02
CA ARG A 84 2.82 3.52 -5.45
C ARG A 84 1.97 3.36 -4.19
N THR A 85 1.97 4.37 -3.35
CA THR A 85 1.02 4.50 -2.24
C THR A 85 -0.22 5.28 -2.69
N ALA A 86 -1.40 4.79 -2.34
CA ALA A 86 -2.68 5.42 -2.66
C ALA A 86 -2.97 6.57 -1.69
N THR A 87 -2.58 7.80 -2.04
CA THR A 87 -2.70 8.96 -1.13
C THR A 87 -3.91 9.86 -1.40
N ARG A 88 -4.35 9.95 -2.66
CA ARG A 88 -5.49 10.77 -3.09
C ARG A 88 -6.74 9.91 -3.23
N LYS A 89 -7.81 10.29 -2.53
CA LYS A 89 -9.13 9.66 -2.68
C LYS A 89 -9.71 9.95 -4.07
N GLY A 90 -10.59 9.06 -4.53
CA GLY A 90 -11.31 9.20 -5.79
C GLY A 90 -11.03 8.07 -6.77
N THR A 91 -11.52 8.24 -7.99
CA THR A 91 -11.37 7.28 -9.10
C THR A 91 -10.39 7.83 -10.12
N THR A 92 -9.36 7.04 -10.45
CA THR A 92 -8.36 7.39 -11.47
C THR A 92 -8.31 6.30 -12.53
N ALA A 93 -8.69 6.65 -13.76
CA ALA A 93 -8.47 5.81 -14.93
C ALA A 93 -6.99 5.90 -15.37
N TYR A 94 -6.44 4.79 -15.85
CA TYR A 94 -5.07 4.71 -16.37
C TYR A 94 -4.99 3.77 -17.58
N VAL A 95 -3.94 3.97 -18.37
CA VAL A 95 -3.65 3.17 -19.57
C VAL A 95 -2.19 2.75 -19.60
N CYS A 96 -1.88 1.76 -20.44
CA CYS A 96 -0.51 1.57 -20.91
C CYS A 96 -0.26 2.55 -22.08
N ALA A 97 0.78 3.38 -21.97
CA ALA A 97 1.12 4.36 -23.00
C ALA A 97 1.59 3.70 -24.31
N TYR A 98 2.16 2.50 -24.23
CA TYR A 98 2.56 1.72 -25.41
C TYR A 98 1.38 0.98 -26.06
N HIS A 99 0.34 0.68 -25.28
CA HIS A 99 -0.81 -0.12 -25.71
C HIS A 99 -2.12 0.50 -25.19
N PRO A 100 -2.66 1.57 -25.82
CA PRO A 100 -3.77 2.35 -25.26
C PRO A 100 -5.10 1.61 -25.11
N THR A 101 -5.23 0.41 -25.67
CA THR A 101 -6.37 -0.49 -25.45
C THR A 101 -6.34 -1.12 -24.06
N MET A 102 -5.18 -1.19 -23.41
CA MET A 102 -5.04 -1.62 -22.01
C MET A 102 -5.56 -0.53 -21.09
N LYS A 103 -6.64 -0.81 -20.38
CA LYS A 103 -7.30 0.15 -19.49
C LYS A 103 -7.42 -0.43 -18.09
N GLY A 104 -7.13 0.39 -17.09
CA GLY A 104 -7.35 0.07 -15.70
C GLY A 104 -7.96 1.24 -14.94
N THR A 105 -8.55 0.93 -13.79
CA THR A 105 -9.15 1.91 -12.89
C THR A 105 -8.66 1.66 -11.47
N LEU A 106 -8.19 2.70 -10.80
CA LEU A 106 -7.87 2.68 -9.38
C LEU A 106 -8.90 3.52 -8.61
N ILE A 107 -9.56 2.90 -7.65
CA ILE A 107 -10.52 3.55 -6.76
C ILE A 107 -9.93 3.58 -5.35
N VAL A 108 -9.83 4.77 -4.79
CA VAL A 108 -9.24 5.01 -3.46
C VAL A 108 -10.29 5.62 -2.54
N ASP A 109 -10.65 4.88 -1.48
CA ASP A 109 -11.63 5.29 -0.46
C ASP A 109 -10.99 5.91 0.80
#